data_AF-A0A2E5FTN2-F1
#
_entry.id   AF-A0A2E5FTN2-F1
#
_cell.length_a   1.000
_cell.length_b   1.000
_cell.length_c   1.000
_cell.angle_alpha   90.00
_cell.angle_beta   90.00
_cell.angle_gamma   90.00
#
_symmetry.space_group_name_H-M   'P 1'
#
loop_
_entity.id
_entity.type
_entity.pdbx_description
1 polymer ?
#
loop_
_entity_poly.entity_id
_entity_poly.type
_entity_poly.pdbx_seq_one_letter_code
_entity_poly.pdbx_strand_id
1 'polypeptide(L)'
;MPATLLVTADLAYAAVDNHYCANYSGTPIMVNDDSSGSNGDYYVRTLNVSGNAASQIHTLSMPNGYSINAISISPIDKKAYGVVGGASNSPLLARFDNNEVEYIAEVKAAATQGTFDAHGDFLYSIKSSGDTSGLYRVERPDELQAYTNQNDSSLPDQSNPTNLISGSIGGTVADWAAIRADLGSGVANYVVGIRHADPARVVVIKYADTATTTGSSVSIHSPDDTGLHTSPFRNAYYFEGRLLFHAKNGQLWEVETNSASDLTGTVNVTSLGDTAVDGSTGTSIKDGDGMACFDSPGFTVAESDGDTSVNESGTTDTFTVVLDSKPSGNVVITVSSSDSGEATVGAPLTFTTGNWDSAQTVTVTGIDDDDDDGDINSTINLVINDGSTNDVAYDGVASQTVTATTVDDDPQAGFTVAESSGSTGVNESGTTDTFTVVLDVQPSSNVVIDVSS
;
A
#
# COMPACT_ATOMS: atom_id res chain seq x y z
N MET A 1 21.57 -16.21 -9.64
CA MET A 1 20.11 -16.32 -9.50
C MET A 1 19.52 -15.11 -10.21
N PRO A 2 18.51 -15.25 -11.07
CA PRO A 2 17.87 -14.09 -11.69
C PRO A 2 17.28 -13.19 -10.60
N ALA A 3 17.40 -11.87 -10.76
CA ALA A 3 16.64 -10.92 -9.95
C ALA A 3 15.20 -10.96 -10.46
N THR A 4 14.23 -11.11 -9.57
CA THR A 4 12.81 -11.13 -9.91
C THR A 4 12.32 -9.68 -9.95
N LEU A 5 12.05 -9.19 -11.15
CA LEU A 5 11.53 -7.85 -11.45
C LEU A 5 10.00 -7.85 -11.35
N LEU A 6 9.40 -7.01 -10.51
CA LEU A 6 7.93 -6.88 -10.35
C LEU A 6 7.30 -6.10 -11.52
N VAL A 7 6.28 -6.70 -12.11
CA VAL A 7 5.38 -6.11 -13.11
C VAL A 7 3.97 -6.32 -12.60
N THR A 8 3.12 -5.28 -12.57
CA THR A 8 1.71 -5.41 -12.16
C THR A 8 0.70 -4.68 -13.04
N ALA A 9 -0.50 -5.27 -13.21
CA ALA A 9 -1.62 -4.76 -14.03
C ALA A 9 -2.99 -5.45 -13.73
N ASP A 10 -3.85 -4.77 -12.94
CA ASP A 10 -5.33 -4.54 -12.97
C ASP A 10 -6.46 -5.60 -13.19
N LEU A 11 -7.56 -5.54 -12.40
CA LEU A 11 -8.94 -5.04 -12.76
C LEU A 11 -10.05 -5.13 -11.67
N ALA A 12 -10.65 -3.95 -11.34
CA ALA A 12 -12.10 -3.58 -11.19
C ALA A 12 -13.02 -3.94 -9.97
N TYR A 13 -13.69 -2.94 -9.33
CA TYR A 13 -15.10 -2.47 -9.60
C TYR A 13 -15.65 -1.35 -8.64
N ALA A 14 -16.39 -0.37 -9.22
CA ALA A 14 -17.35 0.64 -8.68
C ALA A 14 -16.83 1.82 -7.79
N ALA A 15 -17.21 3.11 -7.94
CA ALA A 15 -18.28 3.83 -8.67
C ALA A 15 -17.86 5.27 -9.12
N VAL A 16 -18.61 5.81 -10.09
CA VAL A 16 -18.71 7.17 -10.70
C VAL A 16 -17.70 8.28 -10.27
N ASP A 17 -16.93 8.75 -11.27
CA ASP A 17 -16.13 10.00 -11.35
C ASP A 17 -14.77 10.15 -10.59
N ASN A 18 -13.99 9.08 -10.39
CA ASN A 18 -12.62 9.19 -9.82
C ASN A 18 -11.51 8.94 -10.87
N HIS A 19 -10.84 9.99 -11.35
CA HIS A 19 -9.81 9.93 -12.38
C HIS A 19 -8.36 9.85 -11.86
N TYR A 20 -7.90 8.79 -11.17
CA TYR A 20 -6.53 8.84 -10.61
C TYR A 20 -5.59 7.64 -10.88
N CYS A 21 -5.88 6.36 -10.61
CA CYS A 21 -4.97 5.27 -11.09
C CYS A 21 -5.67 4.06 -11.73
N ALA A 22 -6.75 3.53 -11.12
CA ALA A 22 -7.44 2.34 -11.65
C ALA A 22 -8.04 2.53 -13.05
N ASN A 23 -8.36 3.78 -13.42
CA ASN A 23 -8.89 4.11 -14.75
C ASN A 23 -7.81 4.24 -15.84
N TYR A 24 -6.54 4.16 -15.48
CA TYR A 24 -5.39 4.40 -16.36
C TYR A 24 -4.34 3.29 -16.27
N SER A 25 -4.72 2.12 -15.74
CA SER A 25 -3.91 0.92 -15.77
C SER A 25 -3.39 0.70 -17.20
N GLY A 26 -2.07 0.72 -17.37
CA GLY A 26 -1.41 0.60 -18.68
C GLY A 26 -0.81 1.89 -19.26
N THR A 27 -0.93 3.06 -18.62
CA THR A 27 -0.19 4.28 -19.04
C THR A 27 0.27 5.14 -17.86
N PRO A 28 1.55 5.56 -17.79
CA PRO A 28 2.00 6.54 -16.80
C PRO A 28 1.22 7.85 -16.90
N ILE A 29 1.08 8.57 -15.79
CA ILE A 29 0.35 9.84 -15.74
C ILE A 29 1.30 10.96 -15.33
N MET A 30 1.10 12.15 -15.88
CA MET A 30 1.88 13.34 -15.55
C MET A 30 0.97 14.53 -15.30
N VAL A 31 1.47 15.51 -14.56
CA VAL A 31 0.83 16.83 -14.38
C VAL A 31 1.78 17.89 -14.90
N ASN A 32 1.31 18.69 -15.86
CA ASN A 32 2.14 19.65 -16.57
C ASN A 32 1.56 21.06 -16.51
N ASP A 33 2.44 22.05 -16.48
CA ASP A 33 2.11 23.44 -16.81
C ASP A 33 2.64 23.77 -18.22
N ASP A 34 1.72 24.08 -19.13
CA ASP A 34 2.06 24.50 -20.50
C ASP A 34 2.39 26.00 -20.58
N SER A 35 2.08 26.75 -19.52
CA SER A 35 2.58 28.10 -19.29
C SER A 35 3.87 28.00 -18.47
N SER A 36 4.79 28.95 -18.59
CA SER A 36 6.05 28.89 -17.84
C SER A 36 5.88 29.32 -16.37
N GLY A 37 4.82 28.86 -15.70
CA GLY A 37 4.48 29.12 -14.31
C GLY A 37 3.36 30.16 -14.12
N SER A 38 2.51 29.87 -13.12
CA SER A 38 1.60 30.76 -12.37
C SER A 38 0.25 31.16 -13.00
N ASN A 39 -0.23 30.45 -14.03
CA ASN A 39 -1.54 30.76 -14.61
C ASN A 39 -2.71 29.92 -14.07
N GLY A 40 -2.51 29.21 -12.95
CA GLY A 40 -3.56 28.51 -12.19
C GLY A 40 -3.91 27.11 -12.71
N ASP A 41 -3.85 26.86 -14.02
CA ASP A 41 -4.24 25.56 -14.58
C ASP A 41 -3.05 24.63 -14.82
N TYR A 42 -3.18 23.40 -14.35
CA TYR A 42 -2.26 22.28 -14.57
C TYR A 42 -2.99 21.16 -15.31
N TYR A 43 -2.35 20.57 -16.32
CA TYR A 43 -2.95 19.57 -17.19
C TYR A 43 -2.50 18.18 -16.79
N VAL A 44 -3.45 17.32 -16.44
CA VAL A 44 -3.21 15.91 -16.16
C VAL A 44 -3.28 15.15 -17.49
N ARG A 45 -2.22 14.40 -17.81
CA ARG A 45 -2.10 13.69 -19.10
C ARG A 45 -1.61 12.26 -18.91
N THR A 46 -2.05 11.36 -19.76
CA THR A 46 -1.46 10.01 -19.89
C THR A 46 -0.25 10.05 -20.82
N LEU A 47 0.83 9.37 -20.47
CA LEU A 47 2.00 9.18 -21.32
C LEU A 47 1.89 7.83 -22.04
N ASN A 48 2.03 7.83 -23.37
CA ASN A 48 2.11 6.59 -24.12
C ASN A 48 3.58 6.18 -24.33
N VAL A 49 4.02 5.15 -23.61
CA VAL A 49 5.39 4.61 -23.67
C VAL A 49 5.73 3.99 -25.03
N SER A 50 4.74 3.74 -25.90
CA SER A 50 4.91 3.22 -27.28
C SER A 50 5.04 4.30 -28.37
N GLY A 51 5.05 5.60 -28.02
CA GLY A 51 5.38 6.70 -28.95
C GLY A 51 4.19 7.45 -29.58
N ASN A 52 2.96 7.23 -29.11
CA ASN A 52 1.83 8.09 -29.49
C ASN A 52 1.72 9.32 -28.57
N ALA A 53 0.94 10.31 -28.98
CA ALA A 53 0.79 11.55 -28.22
C ALA A 53 0.12 11.32 -26.85
N ALA A 54 0.60 12.02 -25.82
CA ALA A 54 -0.05 12.09 -24.52
C ALA A 54 -1.46 12.66 -24.67
N SER A 55 -2.42 12.08 -23.95
CA SER A 55 -3.80 12.55 -23.97
C SER A 55 -4.12 13.28 -22.68
N GLN A 56 -4.61 14.52 -22.79
CA GLN A 56 -5.12 15.23 -21.63
C GLN A 56 -6.40 14.56 -21.14
N ILE A 57 -6.43 14.28 -19.84
CA ILE A 57 -7.53 13.58 -19.18
C ILE A 57 -8.23 14.45 -18.15
N HIS A 58 -7.52 15.42 -17.57
CA HIS A 58 -8.08 16.32 -16.57
C HIS A 58 -7.33 17.65 -16.49
N THR A 59 -7.92 18.67 -15.85
CA THR A 59 -7.28 19.95 -15.57
C THR A 59 -7.45 20.27 -14.09
N LEU A 60 -6.34 20.43 -13.37
CA LEU A 60 -6.31 20.89 -11.98
C LEU A 60 -6.21 22.41 -11.98
N SER A 61 -7.24 23.09 -11.47
CA SER A 61 -7.24 24.55 -11.35
C SER A 61 -6.90 24.96 -9.92
N MET A 62 -5.84 25.74 -9.78
CA MET A 62 -5.34 26.28 -8.53
C MET A 62 -5.74 27.74 -8.33
N PRO A 63 -5.88 28.19 -7.08
CA PRO A 63 -6.02 29.61 -6.78
C PRO A 63 -4.87 30.44 -7.38
N ASN A 64 -5.17 31.66 -7.78
CA ASN A 64 -4.17 32.54 -8.38
C ASN A 64 -2.97 32.77 -7.43
N GLY A 65 -1.75 32.63 -7.96
CA GLY A 65 -0.51 32.74 -7.19
C GLY A 65 -0.04 31.47 -6.48
N TYR A 66 -0.79 30.37 -6.61
CA TYR A 66 -0.33 29.04 -6.18
C TYR A 66 0.34 28.31 -7.35
N SER A 67 1.42 27.61 -7.01
CA SER A 67 2.02 26.58 -7.87
C SER A 67 1.86 25.21 -7.21
N ILE A 68 1.79 24.17 -8.04
CA ILE A 68 1.91 22.76 -7.66
C ILE A 68 3.31 22.30 -8.07
N ASN A 69 3.96 21.54 -7.19
CA ASN A 69 5.15 20.78 -7.52
C ASN A 69 5.18 19.50 -6.67
N ALA A 70 6.09 18.57 -6.97
CA ALA A 70 6.27 17.32 -6.27
C ALA A 70 4.99 16.48 -6.24
N ILE A 71 4.20 16.48 -7.32
CA ILE A 71 2.92 15.78 -7.33
C ILE A 71 3.07 14.30 -7.69
N SER A 72 2.41 13.43 -6.93
CA SER A 72 2.40 11.98 -7.12
C SER A 72 1.09 11.37 -6.63
N ILE A 73 0.80 10.12 -6.98
CA ILE A 73 -0.44 9.45 -6.55
C ILE A 73 -0.13 8.46 -5.44
N SER A 74 -0.88 8.58 -4.35
CA SER A 74 -0.74 7.69 -3.20
C SER A 74 -1.12 6.26 -3.59
N PRO A 75 -0.27 5.25 -3.28
CA PRO A 75 -0.62 3.85 -3.47
C PRO A 75 -1.76 3.40 -2.57
N ILE A 76 -2.05 4.12 -1.48
CA ILE A 76 -3.00 3.69 -0.45
C ILE A 76 -4.43 4.09 -0.81
N ASP A 77 -4.68 5.40 -0.96
CA ASP A 77 -6.03 5.94 -1.20
C ASP A 77 -6.28 6.30 -2.68
N LYS A 78 -5.28 6.10 -3.55
CA LYS A 78 -5.29 6.39 -4.99
C LYS A 78 -5.60 7.86 -5.33
N LYS A 79 -5.37 8.80 -4.40
CA LYS A 79 -5.52 10.25 -4.64
C LYS A 79 -4.18 10.89 -4.97
N ALA A 80 -4.21 11.97 -5.75
CA ALA A 80 -3.01 12.75 -6.04
C ALA A 80 -2.68 13.65 -4.84
N TYR A 81 -1.41 13.71 -4.46
CA TYR A 81 -0.88 14.65 -3.47
C TYR A 81 0.27 15.41 -4.07
N GLY A 82 0.37 16.69 -3.75
CA GLY A 82 1.47 17.54 -4.19
C GLY A 82 1.73 18.67 -3.22
N VAL A 83 2.92 19.25 -3.29
CA VAL A 83 3.25 20.43 -2.51
C VAL A 83 2.74 21.67 -3.24
N VAL A 84 1.87 22.41 -2.58
CA VAL A 84 1.25 23.62 -3.10
C VAL A 84 1.75 24.83 -2.33
N GLY A 85 1.86 25.96 -3.02
CA GLY A 85 2.25 27.22 -2.40
C GLY A 85 2.79 28.23 -3.41
N GLY A 86 3.04 29.44 -2.93
CA GLY A 86 3.63 30.52 -3.73
C GLY A 86 4.70 31.26 -2.92
N ALA A 87 5.41 32.21 -3.54
CA ALA A 87 6.51 32.96 -2.91
C ALA A 87 6.15 33.76 -1.64
N SER A 88 4.85 33.82 -1.28
CA SER A 88 4.30 34.61 -0.17
C SER A 88 3.64 33.77 0.95
N ASN A 89 3.45 32.46 0.76
CA ASN A 89 2.74 31.59 1.70
C ASN A 89 3.62 30.41 2.12
N SER A 90 3.42 29.88 3.32
CA SER A 90 4.04 28.62 3.74
C SER A 90 3.62 27.51 2.78
N PRO A 91 4.56 26.63 2.37
CA PRO A 91 4.25 25.51 1.49
C PRO A 91 3.45 24.46 2.26
N LEU A 92 2.43 23.90 1.59
CA LEU A 92 1.52 22.92 2.17
C LEU A 92 1.56 21.65 1.33
N LEU A 93 1.48 20.49 1.96
CA LEU A 93 1.06 19.27 1.27
C LEU A 93 -0.46 19.35 1.07
N ALA A 94 -0.91 19.18 -0.16
CA ALA A 94 -2.32 19.13 -0.51
C ALA A 94 -2.67 17.83 -1.22
N ARG A 95 -3.91 17.40 -1.02
CA ARG A 95 -4.57 16.29 -1.68
C ARG A 95 -5.58 16.84 -2.69
N PHE A 96 -5.64 16.21 -3.86
CA PHE A 96 -6.57 16.56 -4.92
C PHE A 96 -7.62 15.46 -5.02
N ASP A 97 -8.86 15.80 -4.67
CA ASP A 97 -9.99 14.87 -4.64
C ASP A 97 -11.18 15.48 -5.37
N ASN A 98 -11.57 14.89 -6.51
CA ASN A 98 -12.80 15.25 -7.24
C ASN A 98 -13.06 16.77 -7.44
N ASN A 99 -12.02 17.49 -7.87
CA ASN A 99 -11.95 18.95 -8.09
C ASN A 99 -11.78 19.82 -6.83
N GLU A 100 -11.71 19.22 -5.65
CA GLU A 100 -11.38 19.92 -4.41
C GLU A 100 -9.89 19.81 -4.10
N VAL A 101 -9.33 20.91 -3.58
CA VAL A 101 -7.98 20.96 -3.05
C VAL A 101 -8.10 20.95 -1.53
N GLU A 102 -7.64 19.87 -0.91
CA GLU A 102 -7.63 19.69 0.53
C GLU A 102 -6.20 19.84 1.05
N TYR A 103 -6.00 20.67 2.07
CA TYR A 103 -4.72 20.91 2.71
C TYR A 103 -4.50 19.90 3.83
N ILE A 104 -3.34 19.25 3.84
CA ILE A 104 -3.04 18.10 4.70
C ILE A 104 -2.04 18.46 5.79
N ALA A 105 -0.96 19.17 5.46
CA ALA A 105 0.08 19.52 6.42
C ALA A 105 0.94 20.71 5.95
N GLU A 106 1.53 21.45 6.88
CA GLU A 106 2.62 22.38 6.58
C GLU A 106 3.92 21.60 6.30
N VAL A 107 4.64 21.94 5.24
CA VAL A 107 5.90 21.26 4.88
C VAL A 107 7.11 22.19 4.98
N LYS A 108 8.32 21.63 4.94
CA LYS A 108 9.57 22.35 5.23
C LYS A 108 9.84 23.52 4.29
N ALA A 109 9.63 23.30 3.00
CA ALA A 109 9.90 24.28 1.96
C ALA A 109 9.09 23.91 0.70
N ALA A 110 9.03 24.83 -0.26
CA ALA A 110 8.50 24.53 -1.58
C ALA A 110 9.32 23.37 -2.16
N ALA A 111 8.66 22.24 -2.36
CA ALA A 111 9.30 21.08 -2.95
C ALA A 111 9.54 21.35 -4.43
N THR A 112 10.59 20.71 -4.95
CA THR A 112 10.96 20.84 -6.36
C THR A 112 10.83 19.53 -7.13
N GLN A 113 10.54 18.45 -6.40
CA GLN A 113 10.21 17.12 -6.89
C GLN A 113 9.70 16.26 -5.73
N GLY A 114 8.95 15.20 -6.04
CA GLY A 114 8.45 14.28 -5.04
C GLY A 114 7.75 13.07 -5.64
N THR A 115 7.51 12.07 -4.80
CA THR A 115 6.98 10.77 -5.17
C THR A 115 6.38 10.12 -3.94
N PHE A 116 5.51 9.14 -4.11
CA PHE A 116 5.16 8.23 -3.02
C PHE A 116 6.12 7.05 -2.97
N ASP A 117 6.30 6.44 -1.81
CA ASP A 117 6.86 5.09 -1.72
C ASP A 117 5.77 4.02 -1.62
N ALA A 118 6.17 2.76 -1.62
CA ALA A 118 5.25 1.62 -1.56
C ALA A 118 4.45 1.53 -0.24
N HIS A 119 4.85 2.23 0.81
CA HIS A 119 4.15 2.26 2.09
C HIS A 119 3.12 3.39 2.17
N GLY A 120 3.03 4.23 1.14
CA GLY A 120 2.16 5.40 1.15
C GLY A 120 2.81 6.64 1.75
N ASP A 121 4.13 6.63 2.02
CA ASP A 121 4.81 7.81 2.51
C ASP A 121 5.11 8.77 1.35
N PHE A 122 4.84 10.06 1.56
CA PHE A 122 5.12 11.08 0.58
C PHE A 122 6.55 11.60 0.76
N LEU A 123 7.38 11.37 -0.25
CA LEU A 123 8.78 11.75 -0.29
C LEU A 123 8.97 12.98 -1.18
N TYR A 124 9.70 13.97 -0.68
CA TYR A 124 9.97 15.18 -1.47
C TYR A 124 11.36 15.74 -1.21
N SER A 125 11.90 16.44 -2.20
CA SER A 125 13.18 17.13 -2.07
C SER A 125 13.04 18.63 -2.22
N ILE A 126 14.03 19.34 -1.68
CA ILE A 126 14.14 20.80 -1.79
C ILE A 126 15.48 21.16 -2.45
N LYS A 127 15.51 22.33 -3.09
CA LYS A 127 16.75 22.91 -3.63
C LYS A 127 17.36 23.91 -2.66
N SER A 128 18.68 23.86 -2.51
CA SER A 128 19.47 24.86 -1.82
C SER A 128 20.67 25.23 -2.69
N SER A 129 20.88 26.53 -2.91
CA SER A 129 21.96 27.06 -3.77
C SER A 129 21.99 26.46 -5.18
N GLY A 130 20.83 26.03 -5.69
CA GLY A 130 20.71 25.41 -7.01
C GLY A 130 20.89 23.89 -7.03
N ASP A 131 21.26 23.24 -5.93
CA ASP A 131 21.40 21.79 -5.84
C ASP A 131 20.23 21.15 -5.07
N THR A 132 19.87 19.92 -5.44
CA THR A 132 19.00 19.08 -4.61
C THR A 132 19.72 18.77 -3.28
N SER A 133 19.08 19.11 -2.16
CA SER A 133 19.76 19.28 -0.86
C SER A 133 19.18 18.48 0.31
N GLY A 134 18.27 17.55 0.02
CA GLY A 134 17.71 16.62 1.01
C GLY A 134 16.57 15.80 0.43
N LEU A 135 16.17 14.75 1.15
CA LEU A 135 14.98 13.95 0.90
C LEU A 135 14.19 13.90 2.20
N TYR A 136 12.99 14.44 2.17
CA TYR A 136 12.11 14.57 3.32
C TYR A 136 10.91 13.65 3.15
N ARG A 137 10.30 13.27 4.27
CA ARG A 137 9.18 12.35 4.31
C ARG A 137 8.03 12.93 5.10
N VAL A 138 6.82 12.78 4.58
CA VAL A 138 5.57 12.87 5.33
C VAL A 138 5.02 11.45 5.39
N GLU A 139 4.98 10.88 6.59
CA GLU A 139 4.47 9.52 6.79
C GLU A 139 2.96 9.51 6.65
N ARG A 140 2.43 8.53 5.89
CA ARG A 140 0.98 8.23 5.76
C ARG A 140 0.08 9.48 5.72
N PRO A 141 0.27 10.40 4.76
CA PRO A 141 -0.56 11.59 4.64
C PRO A 141 -2.04 11.28 4.38
N ASP A 142 -2.38 10.05 3.99
CA ASP A 142 -3.75 9.55 3.86
C ASP A 142 -4.48 9.43 5.21
N GLU A 143 -3.74 9.20 6.30
CA GLU A 143 -4.29 9.12 7.66
C GLU A 143 -4.44 10.50 8.32
N LEU A 144 -3.87 11.54 7.71
CA LEU A 144 -3.96 12.91 8.23
C LEU A 144 -5.31 13.54 7.89
N GLN A 145 -5.81 14.34 8.83
CA GLN A 145 -7.04 15.09 8.62
C GLN A 145 -6.86 16.14 7.51
N ALA A 146 -7.81 16.18 6.59
CA ALA A 146 -7.89 17.15 5.51
C ALA A 146 -8.62 18.44 5.92
N TYR A 147 -8.18 19.57 5.37
CA TYR A 147 -8.75 20.89 5.61
C TYR A 147 -9.04 21.61 4.29
N THR A 148 -10.16 22.32 4.20
CA THR A 148 -10.51 23.10 2.99
C THR A 148 -9.99 24.54 3.02
N ASN A 149 -9.44 24.97 4.17
CA ASN A 149 -8.84 26.29 4.36
C ASN A 149 -7.32 26.16 4.57
N GLN A 150 -6.54 26.74 3.65
CA GLN A 150 -5.07 26.75 3.69
C GLN A 150 -4.46 27.44 4.91
N ASN A 151 -5.23 28.23 5.66
CA ASN A 151 -4.78 28.96 6.84
C ASN A 151 -5.37 28.36 8.13
N ASP A 152 -5.87 27.12 8.09
CA ASP A 152 -6.40 26.47 9.28
C ASP A 152 -5.28 26.26 10.31
N SER A 153 -5.45 26.80 11.51
CA SER A 153 -4.45 26.72 12.59
C SER A 153 -4.26 25.30 13.14
N SER A 154 -5.13 24.35 12.77
CA SER A 154 -5.04 22.95 13.17
C SER A 154 -4.29 22.09 12.15
N LEU A 155 -3.78 22.67 11.06
CA LEU A 155 -2.90 21.96 10.12
C LEU A 155 -1.70 21.35 10.88
N PRO A 156 -1.43 20.05 10.72
CA PRO A 156 -0.22 19.42 11.24
C PRO A 156 1.06 20.12 10.74
N ASP A 157 1.97 20.42 11.67
CA ASP A 157 3.28 20.98 11.36
C ASP A 157 4.28 19.86 11.03
N GLN A 158 4.57 19.68 9.74
CA GLN A 158 5.61 18.79 9.19
C GLN A 158 6.76 19.60 8.60
N SER A 159 7.04 20.81 9.13
CA SER A 159 8.10 21.71 8.63
C SER A 159 9.52 21.32 9.08
N ASN A 160 9.63 20.43 10.08
CA ASN A 160 10.88 19.80 10.50
C ASN A 160 10.87 18.27 10.33
N PRO A 161 10.63 17.76 9.11
CA PRO A 161 10.56 16.33 8.88
C PRO A 161 11.95 15.70 8.93
N THR A 162 12.00 14.39 9.17
CA THR A 162 13.25 13.62 9.08
C THR A 162 13.86 13.82 7.70
N ASN A 163 15.11 14.31 7.69
CA ASN A 163 15.87 14.42 6.46
C ASN A 163 16.62 13.12 6.22
N LEU A 164 16.11 12.28 5.32
CA LEU A 164 16.66 10.97 4.99
C LEU A 164 18.08 11.07 4.39
N ILE A 165 18.49 12.25 3.89
CA ILE A 165 19.86 12.55 3.47
C ILE A 165 20.29 13.95 3.90
N SER A 166 21.25 14.03 4.82
CA SER A 166 21.86 15.29 5.22
C SER A 166 22.99 15.73 4.26
N GLY A 167 22.67 16.13 3.03
CA GLY A 167 23.70 16.66 2.11
C GLY A 167 23.23 16.99 0.69
N SER A 168 23.96 17.89 0.02
CA SER A 168 23.80 18.14 -1.42
C SER A 168 24.28 16.92 -2.22
N ILE A 169 23.54 16.56 -3.27
CA ILE A 169 23.95 15.52 -4.24
C ILE A 169 24.80 16.08 -5.40
N GLY A 170 25.19 17.36 -5.34
CA GLY A 170 26.08 18.02 -6.31
C GLY A 170 25.46 18.17 -7.70
N GLY A 171 24.26 18.71 -7.76
CA GLY A 171 23.47 18.96 -8.97
C GLY A 171 21.96 18.89 -8.70
N THR A 172 21.16 19.12 -9.74
CA THR A 172 19.70 19.03 -9.64
C THR A 172 19.20 17.68 -10.13
N VAL A 173 18.45 16.96 -9.30
CA VAL A 173 17.53 15.93 -9.81
C VAL A 173 16.22 16.63 -10.14
N ALA A 174 15.66 16.31 -11.29
CA ALA A 174 14.43 16.95 -11.76
C ALA A 174 13.18 16.33 -11.14
N ASP A 175 13.17 15.00 -11.00
CA ASP A 175 12.07 14.26 -10.41
C ASP A 175 12.54 12.91 -9.86
N TRP A 176 11.75 12.30 -8.98
CA TRP A 176 12.05 11.04 -8.30
C TRP A 176 11.05 9.94 -8.67
N ALA A 177 11.56 8.74 -8.91
CA ALA A 177 10.76 7.52 -8.88
C ALA A 177 11.20 6.70 -7.67
N ALA A 178 10.29 6.41 -6.74
CA ALA A 178 10.58 5.43 -5.71
C ALA A 178 10.61 4.00 -6.28
N ILE A 179 11.33 3.10 -5.63
CA ILE A 179 11.30 1.67 -5.89
C ILE A 179 11.55 0.95 -4.57
N ARG A 180 11.11 -0.29 -4.47
CA ARG A 180 11.52 -1.22 -3.42
C ARG A 180 12.18 -2.41 -4.09
N ALA A 181 13.45 -2.67 -3.76
CA ALA A 181 14.27 -3.64 -4.48
C ALA A 181 15.35 -4.27 -3.59
N ASP A 182 15.88 -5.42 -3.98
CA ASP A 182 17.14 -5.94 -3.45
C ASP A 182 18.27 -5.67 -4.45
N LEU A 183 19.17 -4.74 -4.09
CA LEU A 183 20.35 -4.38 -4.89
C LEU A 183 21.63 -5.08 -4.42
N GLY A 184 21.50 -6.24 -3.76
CA GLY A 184 22.61 -7.10 -3.31
C GLY A 184 22.97 -6.96 -1.83
N SER A 185 22.13 -6.30 -1.03
CA SER A 185 22.32 -6.15 0.42
C SER A 185 21.05 -6.45 1.22
N GLY A 186 20.11 -7.15 0.59
CA GLY A 186 18.74 -7.27 1.07
C GLY A 186 17.86 -6.15 0.55
N VAL A 187 16.56 -6.38 0.71
CA VAL A 187 15.48 -5.50 0.29
C VAL A 187 15.59 -4.16 1.01
N ALA A 188 15.39 -3.08 0.26
CA ALA A 188 15.26 -1.75 0.83
C ALA A 188 14.45 -0.85 -0.10
N ASN A 189 14.10 0.32 0.42
CA ASN A 189 13.48 1.36 -0.39
C ASN A 189 14.56 2.24 -1.00
N TYR A 190 14.28 2.68 -2.23
CA TYR A 190 15.10 3.62 -2.93
C TYR A 190 14.26 4.69 -3.59
N VAL A 191 14.84 5.87 -3.79
CA VAL A 191 14.40 6.78 -4.86
C VAL A 191 15.50 6.88 -5.88
N VAL A 192 15.11 6.86 -7.15
CA VAL A 192 16.00 6.94 -8.30
C VAL A 192 15.65 8.17 -9.11
N GLY A 193 16.68 8.92 -9.50
CA GLY A 193 16.53 10.14 -10.26
C GLY A 193 17.73 10.38 -11.17
N ILE A 194 17.54 11.19 -12.21
CA ILE A 194 18.64 11.61 -13.08
C ILE A 194 19.09 13.01 -12.66
N ARG A 195 20.32 13.09 -12.15
CA ARG A 195 20.97 14.34 -11.81
C ARG A 195 21.47 15.00 -13.08
N HIS A 196 20.90 16.17 -13.35
CA HIS A 196 21.38 17.11 -14.34
C HIS A 196 22.72 17.70 -13.88
N ALA A 197 23.79 17.17 -14.47
CA ALA A 197 25.16 17.61 -14.36
C ALA A 197 25.84 17.36 -15.72
N ASP A 198 27.01 17.95 -15.96
CA ASP A 198 27.85 17.57 -17.11
C ASP A 198 29.03 16.72 -16.61
N PRO A 199 29.04 15.39 -16.83
CA PRO A 199 28.01 14.59 -17.51
C PRO A 199 26.84 14.21 -16.58
N ALA A 200 25.69 13.80 -17.16
CA ALA A 200 24.53 13.36 -16.39
C ALA A 200 24.86 12.14 -15.52
N ARG A 201 24.14 11.97 -14.40
CA ARG A 201 24.35 10.85 -13.47
C ARG A 201 23.02 10.28 -12.99
N VAL A 202 22.96 8.96 -12.81
CA VAL A 202 21.85 8.30 -12.11
C VAL A 202 22.14 8.36 -10.62
N VAL A 203 21.21 8.90 -9.84
CA VAL A 203 21.29 9.00 -8.39
C VAL A 203 20.34 7.98 -7.80
N VAL A 204 20.87 7.13 -6.92
CA VAL A 204 20.13 6.12 -6.19
C VAL A 204 20.28 6.43 -4.71
N ILE A 205 19.16 6.68 -4.05
CA ILE A 205 19.12 6.96 -2.62
C ILE A 205 18.48 5.78 -1.95
N LYS A 206 19.20 5.06 -1.10
CA LYS A 206 18.64 4.08 -0.17
C LYS A 206 18.09 4.80 1.06
N TYR A 207 16.93 4.42 1.55
CA TYR A 207 16.40 4.91 2.84
C TYR A 207 15.70 3.80 3.63
N ALA A 208 15.56 4.01 4.93
CA ALA A 208 14.93 3.08 5.85
C ALA A 208 13.40 3.22 5.88
N ASP A 209 12.69 2.14 6.22
CA ASP A 209 11.23 2.16 6.42
C ASP A 209 10.83 3.10 7.58
N THR A 210 11.66 3.19 8.62
CA THR A 210 11.38 4.04 9.79
C THR A 210 11.90 5.46 9.62
N ALA A 211 11.39 6.41 10.44
CA ALA A 211 11.73 7.85 10.40
C ALA A 211 13.15 8.12 10.90
N THR A 212 14.12 7.31 10.49
CA THR A 212 15.52 7.38 10.89
C THR A 212 16.38 7.60 9.65
N THR A 213 17.47 8.33 9.83
CA THR A 213 18.50 8.49 8.81
C THR A 213 19.47 7.31 8.78
N THR A 214 19.35 6.39 9.74
CA THR A 214 20.27 5.27 9.92
C THR A 214 20.03 4.24 8.84
N GLY A 215 21.05 3.94 8.04
CA GLY A 215 20.94 3.00 6.92
C GLY A 215 20.61 3.66 5.58
N SER A 216 20.29 4.97 5.57
CA SER A 216 20.18 5.74 4.34
C SER A 216 21.55 5.98 3.70
N SER A 217 21.61 5.91 2.37
CA SER A 217 22.84 6.17 1.62
C SER A 217 22.54 6.78 0.25
N VAL A 218 23.53 7.49 -0.29
CA VAL A 218 23.45 8.06 -1.64
C VAL A 218 24.55 7.44 -2.50
N SER A 219 24.14 6.90 -3.63
CA SER A 219 25.04 6.37 -4.66
C SER A 219 24.79 7.13 -5.96
N ILE A 220 25.88 7.50 -6.63
CA ILE A 220 25.82 8.29 -7.88
C ILE A 220 26.60 7.54 -8.94
N HIS A 221 25.91 7.18 -10.01
CA HIS A 221 26.39 6.27 -11.03
C HIS A 221 26.51 6.94 -12.39
N SER A 222 27.51 6.48 -13.16
CA SER A 222 27.67 6.89 -14.56
C SER A 222 26.73 6.06 -15.44
N PRO A 223 25.96 6.68 -16.35
CA PRO A 223 25.27 5.94 -17.40
C PRO A 223 26.28 5.36 -18.40
N ASP A 224 25.94 4.26 -19.05
CA ASP A 224 26.69 3.70 -20.18
C ASP A 224 26.45 4.48 -21.49
N ASP A 225 25.25 5.05 -21.66
CA ASP A 225 24.88 5.85 -22.83
C ASP A 225 25.42 7.29 -22.72
N THR A 226 26.36 7.62 -23.61
CA THR A 226 26.94 8.95 -23.76
C THR A 226 25.97 10.00 -24.35
N GLY A 227 24.84 9.55 -24.88
CA GLY A 227 23.76 10.36 -25.45
C GLY A 227 22.72 10.83 -24.43
N LEU A 228 22.80 10.38 -23.17
CA LEU A 228 21.99 10.92 -22.07
C LEU A 228 22.36 12.40 -21.84
N HIS A 229 21.67 13.27 -22.57
CA HIS A 229 21.99 14.68 -22.67
C HIS A 229 21.77 15.40 -21.34
N THR A 230 22.46 16.53 -21.15
CA THR A 230 22.21 17.49 -20.05
C THR A 230 20.90 18.26 -20.22
N SER A 231 19.93 17.75 -20.98
CA SER A 231 18.60 18.36 -20.98
C SER A 231 17.99 18.11 -19.61
N PRO A 232 17.38 19.10 -18.96
CA PRO A 232 16.78 18.86 -17.66
C PRO A 232 15.63 17.86 -17.85
N PHE A 233 15.59 16.86 -16.99
CA PHE A 233 14.43 15.98 -16.90
C PHE A 233 13.24 16.74 -16.32
N ARG A 234 12.06 16.15 -16.42
CA ARG A 234 10.82 16.73 -15.91
C ARG A 234 10.06 15.73 -15.08
N ASN A 235 9.87 14.54 -15.62
CA ASN A 235 9.04 13.52 -14.98
C ASN A 235 9.87 12.26 -14.75
N ALA A 236 9.64 11.62 -13.61
CA ALA A 236 10.14 10.30 -13.30
C ALA A 236 8.95 9.37 -13.04
N TYR A 237 9.05 8.14 -13.51
CA TYR A 237 8.01 7.14 -13.34
C TYR A 237 8.66 5.82 -12.94
N TYR A 238 8.03 5.15 -11.98
CA TYR A 238 8.15 3.71 -11.85
C TYR A 238 6.84 3.11 -12.36
N PHE A 239 6.93 2.34 -13.45
CA PHE A 239 5.75 1.84 -14.16
C PHE A 239 6.05 0.47 -14.76
N GLU A 240 5.24 -0.54 -14.42
CA GLU A 240 5.40 -1.93 -14.89
C GLU A 240 6.83 -2.48 -14.70
N GLY A 241 7.46 -2.17 -13.56
CA GLY A 241 8.83 -2.58 -13.26
C GLY A 241 9.93 -1.74 -13.90
N ARG A 242 9.57 -0.74 -14.70
CA ARG A 242 10.51 0.09 -15.48
C ARG A 242 10.70 1.44 -14.83
N LEU A 243 11.95 1.89 -14.76
CA LEU A 243 12.30 3.26 -14.37
C LEU A 243 12.36 4.14 -15.61
N LEU A 244 11.35 4.98 -15.80
CA LEU A 244 11.21 5.84 -16.96
C LEU A 244 11.44 7.30 -16.57
N PHE A 245 12.17 8.03 -17.41
CA PHE A 245 12.49 9.43 -17.19
C PHE A 245 12.22 10.23 -18.45
N HIS A 246 11.36 11.24 -18.34
CA HIS A 246 11.00 12.10 -19.45
C HIS A 246 11.85 13.36 -19.44
N ALA A 247 12.67 13.51 -20.47
CA ALA A 247 13.47 14.70 -20.66
C ALA A 247 12.61 15.86 -21.17
N LYS A 248 13.00 17.09 -20.80
CA LYS A 248 12.34 18.33 -21.26
C LYS A 248 12.22 18.41 -22.78
N ASN A 249 13.10 17.79 -23.55
CA ASN A 249 13.07 17.81 -25.02
C ASN A 249 12.11 16.77 -25.64
N GLY A 250 11.31 16.07 -24.84
CA GLY A 250 10.36 15.05 -25.29
C GLY A 250 10.90 13.61 -25.31
N GLN A 251 12.22 13.44 -25.15
CA GLN A 251 12.83 12.10 -25.15
C GLN A 251 12.49 11.34 -23.87
N LEU A 252 12.00 10.12 -24.04
CA LEU A 252 11.80 9.17 -22.97
C LEU A 252 13.04 8.28 -22.84
N TRP A 253 13.49 8.10 -21.60
CA TRP A 253 14.65 7.31 -21.25
C TRP A 253 14.25 6.24 -20.24
N GLU A 254 14.88 5.08 -20.34
CA GLU A 254 14.75 4.00 -19.38
C GLU A 254 16.08 3.78 -18.68
N VAL A 255 16.05 3.74 -17.36
CA VAL A 255 17.15 3.23 -16.55
C VAL A 255 16.86 1.75 -16.29
N GLU A 256 17.80 0.87 -16.65
CA GLU A 256 17.59 -0.56 -16.55
C GLU A 256 17.49 -1.02 -15.08
N THR A 257 16.57 -1.93 -14.82
CA THR A 257 16.25 -2.49 -13.50
C THR A 257 16.15 -4.01 -13.51
N ASN A 258 16.62 -4.66 -14.58
CA ASN A 258 16.50 -6.10 -14.79
C ASN A 258 17.34 -6.94 -13.82
N SER A 259 18.35 -6.34 -13.18
CA SER A 259 19.24 -6.99 -12.22
C SER A 259 19.65 -6.08 -11.06
N ALA A 260 19.97 -6.69 -9.92
CA ALA A 260 20.51 -5.99 -8.74
C ALA A 260 21.78 -5.17 -9.06
N SER A 261 22.55 -5.56 -10.08
CA SER A 261 23.74 -4.84 -10.51
C SER A 261 23.44 -3.63 -11.38
N ASP A 262 22.25 -3.51 -11.96
CA ASP A 262 21.93 -2.46 -12.95
C ASP A 262 21.92 -1.07 -12.33
N LEU A 263 21.67 -0.97 -11.03
CA LEU A 263 21.77 0.25 -10.23
C LEU A 263 23.08 0.33 -9.43
N THR A 264 24.12 -0.38 -9.87
CA THR A 264 25.46 -0.35 -9.27
C THR A 264 26.54 -0.14 -10.34
N GLY A 265 27.63 0.55 -9.98
CA GLY A 265 28.71 0.81 -10.94
C GLY A 265 28.26 1.69 -12.11
N THR A 266 28.38 1.17 -13.33
CA THR A 266 27.86 1.80 -14.56
C THR A 266 26.43 1.31 -14.79
N VAL A 267 25.50 2.25 -14.89
CA VAL A 267 24.07 1.98 -15.05
C VAL A 267 23.72 1.98 -16.52
N ASN A 268 22.97 0.97 -16.96
CA ASN A 268 22.50 0.92 -18.34
C ASN A 268 21.31 1.87 -18.52
N VAL A 269 21.40 2.76 -19.52
CA VAL A 269 20.36 3.73 -19.83
C VAL A 269 20.04 3.68 -21.31
N THR A 270 18.78 3.51 -21.66
CA THR A 270 18.33 3.36 -23.05
C THR A 270 17.35 4.46 -23.43
N SER A 271 17.56 5.09 -24.59
CA SER A 271 16.55 5.99 -25.17
C SER A 271 15.42 5.18 -25.78
N LEU A 272 14.18 5.49 -25.40
CA LEU A 272 12.97 4.87 -25.94
C LEU A 272 12.35 5.67 -27.10
N GLY A 273 12.95 6.81 -27.45
CA GLY A 273 12.48 7.70 -28.50
C GLY A 273 11.76 8.95 -27.97
N ASP A 274 11.23 9.74 -28.91
CA ASP A 274 10.49 10.98 -28.62
C ASP A 274 9.01 10.66 -28.40
N THR A 275 8.44 11.22 -27.34
CA THR A 275 7.01 11.10 -27.02
C THR A 275 6.38 12.49 -27.11
N ALA A 276 5.43 12.67 -28.02
CA ALA A 276 4.70 13.92 -28.16
C ALA A 276 3.78 14.10 -26.94
N VAL A 277 3.87 15.22 -26.22
CA VAL A 277 3.02 15.46 -25.04
C VAL A 277 1.73 16.23 -25.38
N ASP A 278 1.67 16.82 -26.57
CA ASP A 278 0.53 17.64 -27.05
C ASP A 278 0.10 17.33 -28.49
N GLY A 279 0.50 16.16 -29.03
CA GLY A 279 0.23 15.82 -30.44
C GLY A 279 1.27 16.36 -31.43
N SER A 280 2.30 17.08 -30.97
CA SER A 280 3.46 17.48 -31.77
C SER A 280 4.73 16.82 -31.25
N THR A 281 5.48 16.16 -32.14
CA THR A 281 6.84 15.68 -31.82
C THR A 281 7.80 16.86 -31.66
N GLY A 282 8.78 16.74 -30.77
CA GLY A 282 9.76 17.80 -30.48
C GLY A 282 9.25 19.01 -29.68
N THR A 283 8.05 18.96 -29.08
CA THR A 283 7.62 19.98 -28.11
C THR A 283 8.18 19.68 -26.73
N SER A 284 8.67 20.73 -26.06
CA SER A 284 9.31 20.58 -24.77
C SER A 284 8.29 20.57 -23.64
N ILE A 285 8.37 19.62 -22.70
CA ILE A 285 7.69 19.73 -21.41
C ILE A 285 8.27 20.93 -20.68
N LYS A 286 7.49 22.01 -20.55
CA LYS A 286 7.99 23.25 -19.96
C LYS A 286 8.24 23.05 -18.48
N ASP A 287 7.20 22.58 -17.78
CA ASP A 287 7.22 22.17 -16.38
C ASP A 287 6.22 21.03 -16.14
N GLY A 288 6.51 20.18 -15.17
CA GLY A 288 5.64 19.08 -14.80
C GLY A 288 6.35 17.99 -14.02
N ASP A 289 5.57 17.20 -13.28
CA ASP A 289 6.03 16.10 -12.42
C ASP A 289 5.36 14.79 -12.84
N GLY A 290 6.07 13.68 -12.65
CA GLY A 290 5.56 12.34 -12.90
C GLY A 290 4.66 11.89 -11.76
N MET A 291 3.40 11.58 -12.07
CA MET A 291 2.52 10.92 -11.11
C MET A 291 2.73 9.42 -11.20
N ALA A 292 3.78 8.94 -10.52
CA ALA A 292 3.96 7.50 -10.31
C ALA A 292 2.72 6.97 -9.55
N CYS A 293 2.02 6.02 -10.18
CA CYS A 293 1.08 5.14 -9.49
C CYS A 293 1.89 3.93 -9.04
N PHE A 294 2.23 3.84 -7.75
CA PHE A 294 2.76 2.59 -7.22
C PHE A 294 1.65 1.54 -7.21
N ASP A 295 1.93 0.40 -7.80
CA ASP A 295 1.20 -0.82 -7.48
C ASP A 295 1.67 -1.25 -6.08
N SER A 296 0.86 -0.96 -5.08
CA SER A 296 1.17 -1.30 -3.69
C SER A 296 1.10 -2.83 -3.53
N PRO A 297 2.13 -3.48 -3.00
CA PRO A 297 2.01 -4.86 -2.55
C PRO A 297 0.97 -4.90 -1.41
N GLY A 298 0.03 -5.84 -1.50
CA GLY A 298 -1.13 -5.92 -0.62
C GLY A 298 -2.03 -7.09 -0.98
N PHE A 299 -2.95 -7.46 -0.10
CA PHE A 299 -3.98 -8.44 -0.41
C PHE A 299 -5.31 -8.00 0.19
N THR A 300 -6.41 -8.33 -0.47
CA THR A 300 -7.76 -8.05 0.00
C THR A 300 -8.43 -9.34 0.44
N VAL A 301 -9.10 -9.29 1.60
CA VAL A 301 -9.94 -10.38 2.12
C VAL A 301 -11.42 -10.01 1.98
N ALA A 302 -12.24 -10.93 1.50
CA ALA A 302 -13.69 -10.74 1.37
C ALA A 302 -14.46 -11.98 1.85
N GLU A 303 -15.26 -11.80 2.90
CA GLU A 303 -16.15 -12.81 3.47
C GLU A 303 -17.40 -12.98 2.61
N SER A 304 -17.92 -14.20 2.47
CA SER A 304 -19.00 -14.55 1.53
C SER A 304 -20.28 -13.74 1.77
N ASP A 305 -20.60 -13.50 3.04
CA ASP A 305 -21.85 -12.85 3.49
C ASP A 305 -21.60 -11.72 4.53
N GLY A 306 -20.34 -11.29 4.66
CA GLY A 306 -19.92 -10.20 5.57
C GLY A 306 -19.50 -10.65 6.97
N ASP A 307 -19.62 -11.94 7.25
CA ASP A 307 -19.10 -12.63 8.43
C ASP A 307 -18.63 -14.05 8.06
N THR A 308 -17.89 -14.68 8.97
CA THR A 308 -17.47 -16.08 8.90
C THR A 308 -18.07 -16.82 10.09
N SER A 309 -19.00 -17.74 9.86
CA SER A 309 -19.66 -18.50 10.92
C SER A 309 -19.76 -19.99 10.59
N VAL A 310 -19.28 -20.81 11.53
CA VAL A 310 -19.31 -22.27 11.48
C VAL A 310 -19.99 -22.81 12.75
N ASN A 311 -20.21 -24.12 12.82
CA ASN A 311 -20.84 -24.79 13.95
C ASN A 311 -20.05 -26.07 14.27
N GLU A 312 -20.02 -26.44 15.55
CA GLU A 312 -19.32 -27.62 16.08
C GLU A 312 -19.71 -28.93 15.39
N SER A 313 -20.92 -29.04 14.84
CA SER A 313 -21.30 -30.19 13.99
C SER A 313 -20.46 -30.39 12.71
N GLY A 314 -19.46 -29.54 12.47
CA GLY A 314 -18.49 -29.66 11.38
C GLY A 314 -18.89 -28.92 10.12
N THR A 315 -19.71 -27.87 10.25
CA THR A 315 -20.07 -27.03 9.09
C THR A 315 -18.87 -26.24 8.60
N THR A 316 -18.94 -25.78 7.36
CA THR A 316 -17.88 -24.99 6.74
C THR A 316 -18.41 -23.68 6.24
N ASP A 317 -17.58 -22.66 6.35
CA ASP A 317 -17.77 -21.37 5.71
C ASP A 317 -16.52 -20.99 4.91
N THR A 318 -16.62 -19.96 4.09
CA THR A 318 -15.52 -19.51 3.24
C THR A 318 -15.37 -18.00 3.24
N PHE A 319 -14.13 -17.58 3.01
CA PHE A 319 -13.82 -16.24 2.56
C PHE A 319 -12.82 -16.31 1.41
N THR A 320 -12.64 -15.23 0.70
CA THR A 320 -11.72 -15.14 -0.44
C THR A 320 -10.58 -14.19 -0.16
N VAL A 321 -9.44 -14.45 -0.80
CA VAL A 321 -8.24 -13.62 -0.76
C VAL A 321 -7.78 -13.37 -2.18
N VAL A 322 -7.39 -12.14 -2.50
CA VAL A 322 -6.80 -11.75 -3.79
C VAL A 322 -5.63 -10.81 -3.54
N LEU A 323 -4.60 -10.85 -4.38
CA LEU A 323 -3.52 -9.87 -4.28
C LEU A 323 -3.93 -8.53 -4.92
N ASP A 324 -3.57 -7.43 -4.28
CA ASP A 324 -3.89 -6.07 -4.75
C ASP A 324 -2.98 -5.64 -5.91
N SER A 325 -1.85 -6.34 -6.08
CA SER A 325 -0.92 -6.14 -7.20
C SER A 325 -0.26 -7.44 -7.63
N LYS A 326 -0.02 -7.59 -8.93
CA LYS A 326 0.72 -8.72 -9.49
C LYS A 326 2.12 -8.84 -8.88
N PRO A 327 2.49 -10.02 -8.38
CA PRO A 327 3.83 -10.25 -7.92
C PRO A 327 4.77 -10.58 -9.11
N SER A 328 6.05 -10.31 -8.93
CA SER A 328 7.21 -10.76 -9.71
C SER A 328 7.43 -12.26 -9.58
N GLY A 329 7.09 -12.82 -8.43
CA GLY A 329 7.34 -14.20 -8.04
C GLY A 329 6.13 -14.80 -7.33
N ASN A 330 6.29 -15.97 -6.73
CA ASN A 330 5.20 -16.53 -5.92
C ASN A 330 5.06 -15.74 -4.62
N VAL A 331 3.84 -15.43 -4.21
CA VAL A 331 3.50 -14.91 -2.88
C VAL A 331 2.77 -15.99 -2.13
N VAL A 332 3.27 -16.35 -0.96
CA VAL A 332 2.66 -17.37 -0.10
C VAL A 332 2.05 -16.69 1.11
N ILE A 333 0.74 -16.84 1.28
CA ILE A 333 0.01 -16.35 2.46
C ILE A 333 -0.27 -17.54 3.36
N THR A 334 0.30 -17.52 4.57
CA THR A 334 -0.03 -18.50 5.61
C THR A 334 -1.35 -18.10 6.27
N VAL A 335 -2.25 -19.08 6.41
CA VAL A 335 -3.52 -18.92 7.09
C VAL A 335 -3.50 -19.81 8.33
N SER A 336 -3.90 -19.29 9.48
CA SER A 336 -3.90 -20.04 10.75
C SER A 336 -5.02 -19.58 11.68
N SER A 337 -5.63 -20.52 12.41
CA SER A 337 -6.58 -20.18 13.48
C SER A 337 -5.84 -19.92 14.79
N SER A 338 -6.33 -18.97 15.59
CA SER A 338 -5.88 -18.76 16.98
C SER A 338 -6.32 -19.89 17.90
N ASP A 339 -7.42 -20.56 17.56
CA ASP A 339 -7.91 -21.73 18.28
C ASP A 339 -8.34 -22.82 17.28
N SER A 340 -7.57 -23.90 17.23
CA SER A 340 -7.87 -25.04 16.37
C SER A 340 -8.77 -26.08 17.04
N GLY A 341 -9.11 -25.90 18.32
CA GLY A 341 -10.17 -26.65 19.00
C GLY A 341 -11.55 -26.21 18.51
N GLU A 342 -11.69 -24.93 18.17
CA GLU A 342 -12.92 -24.30 17.69
C GLU A 342 -13.10 -24.35 16.17
N ALA A 343 -12.04 -23.97 15.45
CA ALA A 343 -12.10 -23.79 14.02
C ALA A 343 -10.76 -24.08 13.36
N THR A 344 -10.81 -24.86 12.28
CA THR A 344 -9.64 -25.11 11.43
C THR A 344 -9.76 -24.41 10.09
N VAL A 345 -8.60 -24.18 9.46
CA VAL A 345 -8.50 -23.48 8.18
C VAL A 345 -7.73 -24.30 7.17
N GLY A 346 -7.97 -24.03 5.89
CA GLY A 346 -7.28 -24.65 4.77
C GLY A 346 -5.76 -24.40 4.71
N ALA A 347 -5.13 -24.98 3.69
CA ALA A 347 -3.70 -24.83 3.44
C ALA A 347 -3.31 -23.37 3.07
N PRO A 348 -2.01 -23.00 3.20
CA PRO A 348 -1.52 -21.70 2.73
C PRO A 348 -1.87 -21.43 1.27
N LEU A 349 -2.16 -20.16 0.96
CA LEU A 349 -2.47 -19.71 -0.38
C LEU A 349 -1.18 -19.40 -1.13
N THR A 350 -1.10 -19.80 -2.40
CA THR A 350 0.04 -19.45 -3.27
C THR A 350 -0.46 -18.69 -4.48
N PHE A 351 -0.13 -17.42 -4.53
CA PHE A 351 -0.33 -16.57 -5.71
C PHE A 351 0.95 -16.55 -6.53
N THR A 352 0.78 -16.43 -7.83
CA THR A 352 1.82 -16.44 -8.86
C THR A 352 1.56 -15.27 -9.80
N THR A 353 2.52 -14.96 -10.66
CA THR A 353 2.36 -13.93 -11.69
C THR A 353 1.16 -14.17 -12.64
N GLY A 354 0.61 -15.39 -12.69
CA GLY A 354 -0.49 -15.78 -13.56
C GLY A 354 -1.86 -15.99 -12.90
N ASN A 355 -1.95 -15.91 -11.56
CA ASN A 355 -3.22 -16.09 -10.82
C ASN A 355 -3.39 -15.11 -9.64
N TRP A 356 -2.53 -14.10 -9.52
CA TRP A 356 -2.55 -13.11 -8.44
C TRP A 356 -3.87 -12.35 -8.31
N ASP A 357 -4.52 -12.09 -9.44
CA ASP A 357 -5.80 -11.39 -9.63
C ASP A 357 -7.01 -12.32 -9.53
N SER A 358 -6.77 -13.62 -9.41
CA SER A 358 -7.82 -14.61 -9.23
C SER A 358 -8.01 -14.88 -7.74
N ALA A 359 -9.20 -14.53 -7.24
CA ALA A 359 -9.57 -14.78 -5.85
C ALA A 359 -9.40 -16.28 -5.50
N GLN A 360 -8.65 -16.56 -4.44
CA GLN A 360 -8.47 -17.89 -3.87
C GLN A 360 -9.34 -18.03 -2.63
N THR A 361 -10.01 -19.16 -2.50
CA THR A 361 -10.93 -19.44 -1.40
C THR A 361 -10.18 -20.07 -0.22
N VAL A 362 -10.40 -19.53 0.97
CA VAL A 362 -10.08 -20.20 2.24
C VAL A 362 -11.36 -20.81 2.78
N THR A 363 -11.29 -22.08 3.19
CA THR A 363 -12.37 -22.75 3.90
C THR A 363 -12.04 -22.77 5.38
N VAL A 364 -13.01 -22.33 6.19
CA VAL A 364 -13.03 -22.45 7.65
C VAL A 364 -13.98 -23.60 8.00
N THR A 365 -13.60 -24.46 8.92
CA THR A 365 -14.37 -25.64 9.34
C THR A 365 -14.50 -25.63 10.85
N GLY A 366 -15.74 -25.64 11.34
CA GLY A 366 -16.02 -25.81 12.77
C GLY A 366 -15.53 -27.18 13.25
N ILE A 367 -15.03 -27.23 14.48
CA ILE A 367 -14.55 -28.46 15.10
C ILE A 367 -15.45 -28.76 16.29
N ASP A 368 -15.92 -29.99 16.32
CA ASP A 368 -16.75 -30.56 17.37
C ASP A 368 -15.92 -30.79 18.63
N ASP A 369 -16.42 -30.35 19.78
CA ASP A 369 -15.97 -30.83 21.08
C ASP A 369 -17.14 -31.31 21.97
N ASP A 370 -16.96 -31.37 23.29
CA ASP A 370 -17.96 -31.96 24.22
C ASP A 370 -18.30 -30.98 25.37
N ASP A 371 -17.86 -29.72 25.31
CA ASP A 371 -18.02 -28.71 26.36
C ASP A 371 -19.08 -27.66 25.95
N ASP A 372 -20.22 -27.59 26.65
CA ASP A 372 -21.20 -26.46 26.56
C ASP A 372 -20.57 -25.17 27.10
N ASP A 373 -19.84 -24.47 26.25
CA ASP A 373 -19.18 -23.19 26.56
C ASP A 373 -19.74 -22.01 25.76
N GLY A 374 -20.67 -22.28 24.84
CA GLY A 374 -21.42 -21.32 24.05
C GLY A 374 -20.58 -20.70 22.92
N ASP A 375 -21.22 -19.98 22.00
CA ASP A 375 -20.52 -19.48 20.79
C ASP A 375 -19.15 -18.81 21.05
N ILE A 376 -18.08 -19.39 20.48
CA ILE A 376 -16.71 -18.91 20.61
C ILE A 376 -16.25 -18.16 19.37
N ASN A 377 -15.54 -17.04 19.58
CA ASN A 377 -14.91 -16.26 18.52
C ASN A 377 -13.41 -16.54 18.43
N SER A 378 -12.99 -17.11 17.30
CA SER A 378 -11.60 -17.38 16.96
C SER A 378 -11.07 -16.40 15.92
N THR A 379 -9.80 -16.00 16.05
CA THR A 379 -9.13 -15.13 15.06
C THR A 379 -8.39 -15.97 14.03
N ILE A 380 -8.76 -15.85 12.76
CA ILE A 380 -8.02 -16.40 11.63
C ILE A 380 -7.00 -15.36 11.16
N ASN A 381 -5.72 -15.70 11.26
CA ASN A 381 -4.60 -14.83 10.88
C ASN A 381 -4.12 -15.15 9.46
N LEU A 382 -3.99 -14.12 8.63
CA LEU A 382 -3.40 -14.16 7.29
C LEU A 382 -2.09 -13.38 7.29
N VAL A 383 -0.99 -14.06 6.99
CA VAL A 383 0.36 -13.50 7.09
C VAL A 383 1.16 -13.86 5.85
N ILE A 384 1.85 -12.88 5.24
CA ILE A 384 2.83 -13.17 4.19
C ILE A 384 3.94 -14.05 4.77
N ASN A 385 4.21 -15.18 4.13
CA ASN A 385 5.30 -16.06 4.48
C ASN A 385 6.56 -15.62 3.74
N ASP A 386 7.34 -14.71 4.34
CA ASP A 386 8.56 -14.16 3.75
C ASP A 386 9.57 -15.26 3.35
N GLY A 387 9.61 -16.37 4.11
CA GLY A 387 10.53 -17.49 3.82
C GLY A 387 10.12 -18.36 2.62
N SER A 388 8.86 -18.29 2.20
CA SER A 388 8.30 -19.09 1.10
C SER A 388 7.87 -18.24 -0.10
N THR A 389 7.81 -16.93 0.08
CA THR A 389 7.52 -15.94 -0.96
C THR A 389 8.80 -15.65 -1.76
N ASN A 390 8.66 -15.55 -3.08
CA ASN A 390 9.71 -15.18 -4.02
C ASN A 390 9.54 -13.76 -4.56
N ASP A 391 8.66 -12.98 -3.91
CA ASP A 391 8.38 -11.59 -4.19
C ASP A 391 8.66 -10.72 -2.96
N VAL A 392 9.77 -10.01 -3.01
CA VAL A 392 10.23 -9.18 -1.90
C VAL A 392 9.41 -7.91 -1.67
N ALA A 393 8.59 -7.49 -2.62
CA ALA A 393 7.71 -6.34 -2.40
C ALA A 393 6.59 -6.71 -1.42
N TYR A 394 6.20 -7.99 -1.39
CA TYR A 394 5.24 -8.51 -0.42
C TYR A 394 5.81 -8.71 0.99
N ASP A 395 7.14 -8.68 1.15
CA ASP A 395 7.78 -8.76 2.47
C ASP A 395 7.36 -7.55 3.32
N GLY A 396 6.80 -7.79 4.51
CA GLY A 396 6.35 -6.71 5.40
C GLY A 396 5.00 -6.08 5.04
N VAL A 397 4.26 -6.64 4.07
CA VAL A 397 2.82 -6.35 3.95
C VAL A 397 2.15 -6.74 5.27
N ALA A 398 1.34 -5.82 5.80
CA ALA A 398 0.69 -6.01 7.09
C ALA A 398 -0.19 -7.27 7.09
N SER A 399 -0.17 -8.00 8.21
CA SER A 399 -1.06 -9.13 8.41
C SER A 399 -2.51 -8.66 8.50
N GLN A 400 -3.44 -9.50 8.05
CA GLN A 400 -4.87 -9.28 8.21
C GLN A 400 -5.50 -10.41 9.00
N THR A 401 -6.69 -10.15 9.53
CA THR A 401 -7.42 -11.09 10.37
C THR A 401 -8.88 -11.17 9.94
N VAL A 402 -9.43 -12.38 10.04
CA VAL A 402 -10.87 -12.65 9.95
C VAL A 402 -11.33 -13.17 11.31
N THR A 403 -12.49 -12.75 11.79
CA THR A 403 -13.09 -13.34 13.00
C THR A 403 -14.04 -14.45 12.56
N ALA A 404 -13.81 -15.66 13.06
CA ALA A 404 -14.70 -16.80 12.85
C ALA A 404 -15.48 -17.07 14.13
N THR A 405 -16.81 -17.15 14.02
CA THR A 405 -17.68 -17.59 15.12
C THR A 405 -17.97 -19.07 14.96
N THR A 406 -17.62 -19.87 15.96
CA THR A 406 -18.08 -21.25 16.09
C THR A 406 -19.33 -21.24 16.95
N VAL A 407 -20.45 -21.71 16.39
CA VAL A 407 -21.73 -21.80 17.09
C VAL A 407 -21.79 -23.13 17.83
N ASP A 408 -22.07 -23.05 19.12
CA ASP A 408 -22.15 -24.18 20.03
C ASP A 408 -23.34 -25.09 19.65
N ASP A 409 -23.10 -26.40 19.57
CA ASP A 409 -24.17 -27.38 19.36
C ASP A 409 -24.35 -28.38 20.52
N ASP A 410 -23.63 -28.13 21.60
CA ASP A 410 -23.67 -28.96 22.79
C ASP A 410 -24.91 -28.69 23.65
N PRO A 411 -25.45 -29.74 24.28
CA PRO A 411 -26.61 -29.57 25.13
C PRO A 411 -26.24 -28.81 26.41
N GLN A 412 -27.13 -27.88 26.79
CA GLN A 412 -26.95 -27.08 27.99
C GLN A 412 -26.77 -27.94 29.26
N ALA A 413 -25.75 -27.62 30.06
CA ALA A 413 -25.48 -28.28 31.34
C ALA A 413 -26.66 -28.12 32.32
N GLY A 414 -27.09 -29.24 32.92
CA GLY A 414 -28.24 -29.27 33.82
C GLY A 414 -28.35 -30.55 34.64
N PHE A 415 -29.33 -30.56 35.56
CA PHE A 415 -29.76 -31.79 36.21
C PHE A 415 -31.26 -31.77 36.47
N THR A 416 -31.88 -32.92 36.29
CA THR A 416 -33.30 -33.13 36.54
C THR A 416 -33.51 -33.92 37.83
N VAL A 417 -34.39 -33.40 38.70
CA VAL A 417 -34.88 -34.11 39.89
C VAL A 417 -36.24 -34.71 39.59
N ALA A 418 -36.38 -36.03 39.75
CA ALA A 418 -37.65 -36.73 39.58
C ALA A 418 -38.09 -37.39 40.89
N GLU A 419 -39.19 -36.89 41.44
CA GLU A 419 -39.83 -37.46 42.63
C GLU A 419 -40.71 -38.65 42.21
N SER A 420 -40.54 -39.79 42.88
CA SER A 420 -41.16 -41.07 42.49
C SER A 420 -42.70 -41.05 42.43
N SER A 421 -43.34 -40.02 43.00
CA SER A 421 -44.79 -39.80 42.99
C SER A 421 -45.22 -38.33 42.84
N GLY A 422 -44.34 -37.46 42.31
CA GLY A 422 -44.63 -36.04 42.04
C GLY A 422 -44.68 -35.12 43.26
N SER A 423 -44.30 -35.64 44.43
CA SER A 423 -43.99 -34.87 45.64
C SER A 423 -43.05 -35.68 46.52
N THR A 424 -42.19 -35.03 47.30
CA THR A 424 -41.47 -35.64 48.42
C THR A 424 -42.22 -35.48 49.73
N GLY A 425 -42.67 -36.59 50.32
CA GLY A 425 -43.54 -36.57 51.51
C GLY A 425 -43.15 -37.61 52.55
N VAL A 426 -42.77 -37.15 53.75
CA VAL A 426 -42.39 -38.02 54.88
C VAL A 426 -43.14 -37.64 56.16
N ASN A 427 -43.31 -38.60 57.08
CA ASN A 427 -43.95 -38.43 58.38
C ASN A 427 -42.93 -38.57 59.52
N GLU A 428 -43.10 -37.81 60.60
CA GLU A 428 -42.33 -37.87 61.86
C GLU A 428 -42.33 -39.27 62.50
N SER A 429 -43.23 -40.18 62.09
CA SER A 429 -43.19 -41.60 62.47
C SER A 429 -42.06 -42.40 61.79
N GLY A 430 -41.25 -41.78 60.93
CA GLY A 430 -40.06 -42.38 60.32
C GLY A 430 -40.29 -43.02 58.94
N THR A 431 -41.22 -42.52 58.13
CA THR A 431 -41.36 -42.98 56.74
C THR A 431 -40.26 -42.38 55.87
N THR A 432 -39.81 -43.11 54.86
CA THR A 432 -38.80 -42.65 53.89
C THR A 432 -39.41 -42.42 52.52
N ASP A 433 -38.83 -41.49 51.77
CA ASP A 433 -39.14 -41.26 50.36
C ASP A 433 -37.85 -41.23 49.55
N THR A 434 -37.96 -41.44 48.24
CA THR A 434 -36.83 -41.43 47.30
C THR A 434 -37.18 -40.62 46.07
N PHE A 435 -36.22 -39.81 45.63
CA PHE A 435 -36.19 -39.16 44.33
C PHE A 435 -34.92 -39.56 43.60
N THR A 436 -34.92 -39.44 42.28
CA THR A 436 -33.72 -39.63 41.45
C THR A 436 -33.20 -38.29 40.98
N VAL A 437 -31.88 -38.18 40.88
CA VAL A 437 -31.20 -37.05 40.25
C VAL A 437 -30.42 -37.60 39.06
N VAL A 438 -30.60 -36.98 37.90
CA VAL A 438 -29.86 -37.32 36.68
C VAL A 438 -29.28 -36.03 36.12
N LEU A 439 -28.04 -36.08 35.63
CA LEU A 439 -27.47 -34.96 34.88
C LEU A 439 -28.13 -34.96 33.50
N ASP A 440 -28.50 -33.78 33.02
CA ASP A 440 -29.15 -33.62 31.72
C ASP A 440 -28.15 -33.87 30.57
N VAL A 441 -26.85 -33.72 30.87
CA VAL A 441 -25.73 -33.88 29.95
C VAL A 441 -24.58 -34.63 30.65
N GLN A 442 -23.76 -35.34 29.86
CA GLN A 442 -22.57 -36.02 30.39
C GLN A 442 -21.52 -34.98 30.82
N PRO A 443 -21.05 -34.98 32.07
CA PRO A 443 -20.10 -33.95 32.51
C PRO A 443 -18.66 -34.28 32.10
N SER A 444 -17.88 -33.26 31.73
CA SER A 444 -16.43 -33.38 31.43
C SER A 444 -15.57 -33.57 32.69
N SER A 445 -16.13 -33.34 33.89
CA SER A 445 -15.47 -33.61 35.18
C SER A 445 -16.45 -34.01 36.29
N ASN A 446 -15.95 -34.31 37.50
CA ASN A 446 -16.81 -34.73 38.62
C ASN A 446 -17.77 -33.62 39.05
N VAL A 447 -19.08 -33.87 38.94
CA VAL A 447 -20.14 -32.98 39.45
C VAL A 447 -20.46 -33.32 40.90
N VAL A 448 -20.43 -32.32 41.77
CA VAL A 448 -20.86 -32.43 43.17
C VAL A 448 -22.18 -31.68 43.33
N ILE A 449 -23.23 -32.39 43.73
CA ILE A 449 -24.53 -31.81 44.05
C ILE A 449 -24.69 -31.83 45.56
N ASP A 450 -24.59 -30.66 46.19
CA ASP A 450 -24.82 -30.52 47.62
C ASP A 450 -26.31 -30.62 47.93
N VAL A 451 -26.66 -31.51 48.86
CA VAL A 451 -28.03 -31.69 49.36
C VAL A 451 -28.09 -31.16 50.79
N SER A 452 -29.00 -30.22 51.04
CA SER A 452 -29.25 -29.65 52.37
C SER A 452 -30.76 -29.54 52.65
N SER A 453 -31.13 -29.52 53.93
CA SER A 453 -32.51 -29.46 54.41
C SER A 453 -32.77 -28.22 55.24
#